data_AF-A0A8J3NDF2-F1
#
_entry.id   AF-A0A8J3NDF2-F1
#
_cell.length_a   1.000
_cell.length_b   1.000
_cell.length_c   1.000
_cell.angle_alpha   90.00
_cell.angle_beta   90.00
_cell.angle_gamma   90.00
#
_symmetry.space_group_name_H-M   'P 1'
#
loop_
_entity.id
_entity.type
_entity.pdbx_description
1 polymer ?
#
loop_
_entity_poly.entity_id
_entity_poly.type
_entity_poly.pdbx_seq_one_letter_code
_entity_poly.pdbx_strand_id
1 'polypeptide(L)'
;MQTIGPYTLRDLLGAGAAGRVWRAYDQQGGQVTMAVLEGPAANDPQRRWQFSTTVEQARQSSPAGAPVAADLVGQVPWVAYHDDGGATAANIFAAMGVPCEPVAAPTSGVPGPVSAAPASGQPMQQPPQPGPQQPVPGQPLPTPVSGMPVSGQPMSAQPQPTDDEPPTTMLRPGAEGFAPPQQQVPPQVPQQGFGPGEHPGPGFAEAEPANPFEPVDPFNANGGQAPADPFSPQQPQPQQAQPPQQQPFQPQPDPFQPRPEAFQQQAQQPQPDANGYPQQPPQYPAQNRFDDEPPPKKSRKGLLVVLIVVVLVVLAGGVGGAVYFTQGGKPDTKPTAGPKPSGGSATKQGQPTPQTQKSAPSTPKQPGKEPPKNGSWPASFAKFGSGDKAKQQADLAGLGFTFSTPGDWTCTKRDQSTTYVNYHCGSSKTKAGGDVIVRTCGEPCDPAKKIKMRQDEEAFGLQWVRDGGNSSWAEGKKVAVPSGGTGYGLVLVRYWHSKPGGPMDRQVVVRLTGPTSSAKDLQKVENSVRDATQ
;
A
#
# COMPACT_ATOMS: atom_id res chain seq x y z
N MET A 1 -15.93 6.27 31.81
CA MET A 1 -14.48 6.43 31.55
C MET A 1 -14.28 6.23 30.06
N GLN A 2 -13.51 7.10 29.41
CA GLN A 2 -13.27 6.98 27.97
C GLN A 2 -12.19 5.91 27.72
N THR A 3 -12.41 5.05 26.73
CA THR A 3 -11.47 4.00 26.35
C THR A 3 -11.00 4.19 24.92
N ILE A 4 -9.73 3.89 24.65
CA ILE A 4 -9.15 3.88 23.30
C ILE A 4 -8.32 2.60 23.17
N GLY A 5 -8.73 1.72 22.25
CA GLY A 5 -8.14 0.39 22.14
C GLY A 5 -8.29 -0.38 23.47
N PRO A 6 -7.23 -1.04 23.97
CA PRO A 6 -7.25 -1.75 25.24
C PRO A 6 -7.03 -0.84 26.46
N TYR A 7 -6.95 0.48 26.29
CA TYR A 7 -6.57 1.42 27.35
C TYR A 7 -7.76 2.23 27.87
N THR A 8 -7.79 2.43 29.19
CA THR A 8 -8.75 3.31 29.86
C THR A 8 -8.07 4.64 30.20
N LEU A 9 -8.52 5.74 29.59
CA LEU A 9 -7.98 7.07 29.82
C LEU A 9 -8.40 7.60 31.20
N ARG A 10 -7.46 8.21 31.94
CA ARG A 10 -7.69 8.73 33.30
C ARG A 10 -7.40 10.21 33.41
N ASP A 11 -6.14 10.61 33.27
CA ASP A 11 -5.71 12.00 33.48
C ASP A 11 -5.28 12.61 32.17
N LEU A 12 -5.78 13.81 31.85
CA LEU A 12 -5.28 14.59 30.73
C LEU A 12 -3.99 15.27 31.17
N LEU A 13 -2.86 14.88 30.56
CA LEU A 13 -1.53 15.42 30.89
C LEU A 13 -1.17 16.62 30.01
N GLY A 14 -1.66 16.65 28.77
CA GLY A 14 -1.40 17.74 27.83
C GLY A 14 -2.43 17.82 26.72
N ALA A 15 -2.61 19.02 26.17
CA ALA A 15 -3.53 19.25 25.06
C ALA A 15 -2.93 20.23 24.04
N GLY A 16 -3.15 19.98 22.75
CA GLY A 16 -2.72 20.85 21.67
C GLY A 16 -3.68 20.80 20.48
N ALA A 17 -3.38 21.58 19.44
CA ALA A 17 -4.24 21.69 18.26
C ALA A 17 -4.41 20.38 17.47
N ALA A 18 -3.42 19.48 17.53
CA ALA A 18 -3.43 18.21 16.82
C ALA A 18 -3.96 17.03 17.65
N GLY A 19 -3.99 17.14 18.98
CA GLY A 19 -4.29 16.00 19.83
C GLY A 19 -4.10 16.24 21.31
N ARG A 20 -4.11 15.14 22.06
CA ARG A 20 -4.03 15.13 23.52
C ARG A 20 -3.05 14.08 24.00
N VAL A 21 -2.45 14.36 25.15
CA VAL A 21 -1.60 13.42 25.89
C VAL A 21 -2.32 13.01 27.16
N TRP A 22 -2.49 11.71 27.34
CA TRP A 22 -3.24 11.12 28.45
C TRP A 22 -2.37 10.20 29.28
N ARG A 23 -2.62 10.15 30.59
CA ARG A 23 -2.33 8.98 31.41
C ARG A 23 -3.47 7.98 31.24
N ALA A 24 -3.11 6.73 30.96
CA ALA A 24 -4.07 5.65 30.78
C ALA A 24 -3.60 4.39 31.49
N TYR A 25 -4.51 3.42 31.60
CA TYR A 25 -4.22 2.10 32.17
C TYR A 25 -4.56 1.04 31.14
N ASP A 26 -3.69 0.04 31.00
CA ASP A 26 -3.98 -1.16 30.21
C ASP A 26 -4.98 -2.09 30.94
N GLN A 27 -5.32 -3.21 30.31
CA GLN A 27 -6.26 -4.20 30.87
C GLN A 27 -5.74 -4.91 32.14
N GLN A 28 -4.44 -4.87 32.39
CA GLN A 28 -3.80 -5.45 33.57
C GLN A 28 -3.65 -4.43 34.71
N GLY A 29 -4.06 -3.17 34.50
CA GLY A 29 -3.87 -2.09 35.44
C GLY A 29 -2.47 -1.46 35.39
N GLY A 30 -1.67 -1.78 34.37
CA GLY A 30 -0.39 -1.13 34.10
C GLY A 30 -0.60 0.30 33.61
N GLN A 31 0.15 1.26 34.17
CA GLN A 31 0.06 2.66 33.81
C GLN A 31 0.91 2.96 32.56
N VAL A 32 0.34 3.71 31.62
CA VAL A 32 0.98 4.14 30.37
C VAL A 32 0.68 5.61 30.10
N THR A 33 1.49 6.23 29.24
CA THR A 33 1.20 7.55 28.66
C THR A 33 0.85 7.39 27.19
N MET A 34 -0.19 8.08 26.73
CA MET A 34 -0.70 7.95 25.36
C MET A 34 -0.72 9.30 24.67
N ALA A 35 -0.20 9.35 23.45
CA ALA A 35 -0.44 10.44 22.52
C ALA A 35 -1.59 10.04 21.59
N VAL A 36 -2.65 10.85 21.55
CA VAL A 36 -3.88 10.57 20.79
C VAL A 36 -4.11 11.71 19.80
N LEU A 37 -4.02 11.40 18.51
CA LEU A 37 -4.33 12.34 17.43
C LEU A 37 -5.85 12.49 17.33
N GLU A 38 -6.38 13.69 17.54
CA GLU A 38 -7.83 13.92 17.67
C GLU A 38 -8.35 15.05 16.76
N GLY A 39 -9.68 15.19 16.71
CA GLY A 39 -10.34 16.31 16.03
C GLY A 39 -10.08 16.36 14.52
N PRO A 40 -9.96 17.57 13.92
CA PRO A 40 -9.67 17.72 12.49
C PRO A 40 -8.35 17.06 12.07
N ALA A 41 -7.33 17.07 12.94
CA ALA A 41 -6.04 16.46 12.65
C ALA A 41 -6.12 14.92 12.52
N ALA A 42 -7.03 14.27 13.26
CA ALA A 42 -7.29 12.85 13.10
C ALA A 42 -7.94 12.49 11.75
N ASN A 43 -8.63 13.43 11.11
CA ASN A 43 -9.27 13.24 9.81
C ASN A 43 -8.41 13.73 8.63
N ASP A 44 -7.38 14.53 8.90
CA ASP A 44 -6.46 15.05 7.89
C ASP A 44 -5.42 13.97 7.49
N PRO A 45 -5.43 13.50 6.23
CA PRO A 45 -4.50 12.47 5.77
C PRO A 45 -3.01 12.86 5.94
N GLN A 46 -2.66 14.13 5.79
CA GLN A 46 -1.29 14.61 5.93
C GLN A 46 -0.86 14.57 7.40
N ARG A 47 -1.70 15.02 8.33
CA ARG A 47 -1.43 14.95 9.78
C ARG A 47 -1.31 13.51 10.27
N ARG A 48 -2.18 12.61 9.82
CA ARG A 48 -2.10 11.18 10.12
C ARG A 48 -0.79 10.56 9.63
N TRP A 49 -0.37 10.91 8.40
CA TRP A 49 0.91 10.45 7.86
C TRP A 49 2.11 10.99 8.66
N GLN A 50 2.10 12.27 9.06
CA GLN A 50 3.14 12.84 9.91
C GLN A 50 3.20 12.16 11.29
N PHE A 51 2.04 11.94 11.92
CA PHE A 51 1.93 11.24 13.20
C PHE A 51 2.52 9.83 13.12
N SER A 52 2.08 9.03 12.14
CA SER A 52 2.61 7.68 11.95
C SER A 52 4.11 7.66 11.66
N THR A 53 4.62 8.55 10.81
CA THR A 53 6.05 8.65 10.50
C THR A 53 6.88 9.02 11.74
N THR A 54 6.38 9.93 12.56
CA THR A 54 7.04 10.36 13.80
C THR A 54 7.11 9.22 14.82
N VAL A 55 6.03 8.44 14.96
CA VAL A 55 6.01 7.26 15.83
C VAL A 55 6.99 6.18 15.36
N GLU A 56 7.06 5.92 14.05
CA GLU A 56 8.04 4.97 13.50
C GLU A 56 9.48 5.46 13.70
N GLN A 57 9.75 6.74 13.51
CA GLN A 57 11.07 7.33 13.75
C GLN A 57 11.45 7.23 15.23
N ALA A 58 10.53 7.51 16.15
CA ALA A 58 10.76 7.38 17.59
C ALA A 58 11.07 5.93 18.00
N ARG A 59 10.39 4.95 17.39
CA ARG A 59 10.68 3.53 17.60
C ARG A 59 12.09 3.14 17.14
N GLN A 60 12.57 3.74 16.06
CA GLN A 60 13.90 3.45 15.50
C GLN A 60 15.03 4.15 16.28
N SER A 61 14.78 5.34 16.82
CA SER A 61 15.83 6.15 17.46
C SER A 61 16.13 5.74 18.91
N SER A 62 15.20 5.12 19.63
CA SER A 62 15.42 4.70 21.02
C SER A 62 14.71 3.39 21.36
N PRO A 63 15.44 2.26 21.44
CA PRO A 63 14.87 0.98 21.86
C PRO A 63 14.30 1.03 23.29
N ALA A 64 14.92 1.80 24.19
CA ALA A 64 14.48 1.94 25.58
C ALA A 64 13.22 2.83 25.73
N GLY A 65 12.94 3.68 24.73
CA GLY A 65 11.75 4.53 24.67
C GLY A 65 10.76 4.09 23.59
N ALA A 66 10.86 2.85 23.11
CA ALA A 66 9.99 2.36 22.05
C ALA A 66 8.52 2.34 22.51
N PRO A 67 7.55 2.59 21.60
CA PRO A 67 6.14 2.45 21.92
C PRO A 67 5.79 1.04 22.41
N VAL A 68 5.01 0.94 23.48
CA VAL A 68 4.50 -0.36 23.97
C VAL A 68 3.36 -0.87 23.10
N ALA A 69 2.58 0.04 22.51
CA ALA A 69 1.53 -0.27 21.54
C ALA A 69 1.21 0.97 20.70
N ALA A 70 0.65 0.77 19.51
CA ALA A 70 0.14 1.85 18.67
C ALA A 70 -0.97 1.34 17.75
N ASP A 71 -1.95 2.20 17.47
CA ASP A 71 -2.85 2.07 16.32
C ASP A 71 -2.74 3.34 15.49
N LEU A 72 -2.02 3.25 14.37
CA LEU A 72 -1.75 4.38 13.48
C LEU A 72 -2.76 4.49 12.34
N VAL A 73 -3.66 3.50 12.19
CA VAL A 73 -4.59 3.37 11.06
C VAL A 73 -6.05 3.52 11.48
N GLY A 74 -6.37 3.33 12.77
CA GLY A 74 -7.70 3.52 13.33
C GLY A 74 -8.26 4.93 13.12
N GLN A 75 -9.58 5.10 13.28
CA GLN A 75 -10.22 6.40 13.07
C GLN A 75 -9.58 7.52 13.92
N VAL A 76 -9.16 7.18 15.14
CA VAL A 76 -8.42 8.06 16.05
C VAL A 76 -7.04 7.44 16.27
N PRO A 77 -5.99 7.85 15.54
CA PRO A 77 -4.66 7.28 15.69
C PRO A 77 -4.08 7.56 17.08
N TRP A 78 -3.41 6.58 17.67
CA TRP A 78 -2.81 6.71 18.99
C TRP A 78 -1.53 5.88 19.11
N VAL A 79 -0.69 6.26 20.06
CA VAL A 79 0.51 5.53 20.47
C VAL A 79 0.63 5.57 21.99
N ALA A 80 1.02 4.45 22.59
CA ALA A 80 1.22 4.29 24.03
C ALA A 80 2.72 4.05 24.33
N TYR A 81 3.20 4.65 25.41
CA TYR A 81 4.54 4.50 25.96
C TYR A 81 4.45 4.08 27.43
N HIS A 82 5.57 3.58 27.97
CA HIS A 82 5.72 3.46 29.41
C HIS A 82 5.50 4.82 30.08
N ASP A 83 4.87 4.82 31.25
CA ASP A 83 4.58 6.06 31.96
C ASP A 83 5.88 6.76 32.41
N ASP A 84 6.07 7.95 31.86
CA ASP A 84 7.19 8.86 32.11
C ASP A 84 6.68 10.27 32.48
N GLY A 85 5.44 10.36 32.96
CA GLY A 85 4.76 11.64 33.16
C GLY A 85 4.27 12.31 31.87
N GLY A 86 4.36 11.63 30.72
CA GLY A 86 3.82 12.08 29.44
C GLY A 86 4.83 12.76 28.53
N ALA A 87 6.11 12.82 28.92
CA ALA A 87 7.14 13.52 28.15
C ALA A 87 7.35 12.90 26.76
N THR A 88 7.50 11.57 26.68
CA THR A 88 7.70 10.85 25.42
C THR A 88 6.48 10.97 24.51
N ALA A 89 5.27 10.86 25.08
CA ALA A 89 4.03 11.05 24.34
C ALA A 89 3.88 12.49 23.80
N ALA A 90 4.20 13.51 24.61
CA ALA A 90 4.17 14.91 24.18
C ALA A 90 5.19 15.22 23.08
N ASN A 91 6.38 14.58 23.14
CA ASN A 91 7.42 14.75 22.13
C ASN A 91 6.98 14.32 20.72
N ILE A 92 6.00 13.42 20.58
CA ILE A 92 5.43 13.06 19.27
C ILE A 92 4.75 14.27 18.62
N PHE A 93 3.98 15.05 19.39
CA PHE A 93 3.34 16.25 18.87
C PHE A 93 4.33 17.40 18.65
N ALA A 94 5.34 17.54 19.52
CA ALA A 94 6.42 18.49 19.33
C ALA A 94 7.21 18.22 18.03
N ALA A 95 7.55 16.96 17.76
CA ALA A 95 8.24 16.54 16.54
C ALA A 95 7.40 16.77 15.26
N MET A 96 6.07 16.77 15.37
CA MET A 96 5.16 17.20 14.30
C MET A 96 5.05 18.73 14.14
N GLY A 97 5.78 19.51 14.94
CA GLY A 97 5.73 20.98 14.95
C GLY A 97 4.48 21.56 15.59
N VAL A 98 3.77 20.78 16.42
CA VAL A 98 2.51 21.17 17.07
C VAL A 98 2.53 20.74 18.55
N PRO A 99 3.37 21.34 19.40
CA PRO A 99 3.54 20.91 20.78
C PRO A 99 2.22 20.93 21.56
N CYS A 100 2.07 20.01 22.50
CA CYS A 100 0.99 20.04 23.48
C CYS A 100 1.42 20.89 24.68
N GLU A 101 0.51 21.72 25.16
CA GLU A 101 0.68 22.44 26.43
C GLU A 101 0.35 21.50 27.59
N PRO A 102 1.17 21.46 28.66
CA PRO A 102 0.86 20.67 29.84
C PRO A 102 -0.42 21.19 30.50
N VAL A 103 -1.31 20.28 30.88
CA VAL A 103 -2.48 20.64 31.66
C VAL A 103 -2.03 20.74 33.11
N ALA A 104 -2.15 21.94 33.71
CA ALA A 104 -1.85 22.13 35.11
C ALA A 104 -2.66 21.12 35.93
N ALA A 105 -1.96 20.28 36.70
CA ALA A 105 -2.61 19.38 37.62
C ALA A 105 -3.57 20.20 38.49
N PRO A 106 -4.82 19.75 38.70
CA PRO A 106 -5.74 20.47 39.57
C PRO A 106 -5.04 20.64 40.91
N THR A 107 -4.67 21.88 41.23
CA THR A 107 -4.00 22.20 42.48
C THR A 107 -4.92 21.68 43.56
N SER A 108 -4.50 20.58 44.19
CA SER A 108 -5.29 19.94 45.24
C SER A 108 -5.38 20.98 46.33
N GLY A 109 -6.51 21.69 46.35
CA GLY A 109 -6.76 22.77 47.29
C GLY A 109 -6.83 22.16 48.66
N VAL A 110 -5.67 21.98 49.29
CA VAL A 110 -5.58 21.89 50.74
C VAL A 110 -6.03 23.28 51.20
N PRO A 111 -7.20 23.43 51.83
CA PRO A 111 -7.59 24.71 52.40
C PRO A 111 -6.48 25.11 53.37
N GLY A 112 -5.76 26.19 53.05
CA GLY A 112 -4.71 26.71 53.92
C GLY A 112 -5.29 26.95 55.32
N PRO A 113 -4.54 26.69 56.39
CA PRO A 113 -4.99 26.97 57.75
C PRO A 113 -5.32 28.46 57.86
N VAL A 114 -6.60 28.76 58.11
CA VAL A 114 -7.09 30.10 58.42
C VAL A 114 -6.42 30.57 59.72
N SER A 115 -5.32 31.32 59.60
CA SER A 115 -4.79 32.09 60.71
C SER A 115 -5.71 33.30 60.90
N ALA A 116 -6.61 33.19 61.87
CA ALA A 116 -7.44 34.30 62.33
C ALA A 116 -6.54 35.37 62.98
N ALA A 117 -6.48 36.56 62.37
CA ALA A 117 -5.99 37.77 63.02
C ALA A 117 -7.20 38.66 63.40
N PRO A 118 -7.23 39.26 64.60
CA PRO A 118 -8.34 40.09 65.04
C PRO A 118 -8.35 41.45 64.36
N ALA A 119 -9.58 41.91 64.11
CA ALA A 119 -9.95 43.14 63.43
C ALA A 119 -9.44 44.42 64.09
N SER A 120 -9.07 45.41 63.27
CA SER A 120 -9.19 46.85 63.55
C SER A 120 -8.95 47.65 62.26
N GLY A 121 -9.96 48.39 61.78
CA GLY A 121 -9.70 49.65 61.04
C GLY A 121 -10.22 49.80 59.61
N GLN A 122 -11.37 50.48 59.54
CA GLN A 122 -11.80 51.47 58.53
C GLN A 122 -12.59 51.04 57.27
N PRO A 123 -13.72 51.72 56.99
CA PRO A 123 -14.57 51.47 55.83
C PRO A 123 -14.13 52.33 54.63
N MET A 124 -13.92 51.70 53.48
CA MET A 124 -13.98 52.41 52.19
C MET A 124 -15.22 51.98 51.41
N GLN A 125 -15.93 52.99 50.94
CA GLN A 125 -17.17 52.86 50.19
C GLN A 125 -16.93 52.22 48.83
N GLN A 126 -17.67 51.16 48.55
CA GLN A 126 -17.74 50.54 47.24
C GLN A 126 -18.90 51.18 46.46
N PRO A 127 -18.73 51.57 45.18
CA PRO A 127 -19.82 52.08 44.36
C PRO A 127 -20.85 50.98 44.05
N PRO A 128 -22.15 51.33 43.89
CA PRO A 128 -23.22 50.35 43.72
C PRO A 128 -23.15 49.62 42.37
N GLN A 129 -23.22 48.28 42.43
CA GLN A 129 -23.45 47.45 41.24
C GLN A 129 -24.91 47.60 40.76
N PRO A 130 -25.15 47.73 39.44
CA PRO A 130 -26.50 47.72 38.87
C PRO A 130 -27.09 46.31 38.91
N GLY A 131 -28.34 46.20 39.40
CA GLY A 131 -29.10 44.97 39.44
C GLY A 131 -29.56 44.46 38.05
N PRO A 132 -30.14 43.25 38.00
CA PRO A 132 -30.59 42.62 36.76
C PRO A 132 -31.79 43.37 36.16
N GLN A 133 -31.69 43.71 34.87
CA GLN A 133 -32.73 44.42 34.13
C GLN A 133 -33.97 43.53 33.90
N GLN A 134 -35.14 44.05 34.26
CA GLN A 134 -36.44 43.53 33.84
C GLN A 134 -36.66 43.77 32.34
N PRO A 135 -37.36 42.87 31.62
CA PRO A 135 -37.73 43.09 30.23
C PRO A 135 -38.79 44.19 30.09
N VAL A 136 -38.55 45.14 29.18
CA VAL A 136 -39.49 46.20 28.81
C VAL A 136 -40.53 45.65 27.80
N PRO A 137 -41.84 45.75 28.06
CA PRO A 137 -42.87 45.48 27.06
C PRO A 137 -42.98 46.67 26.10
N GLY A 138 -42.75 46.47 24.80
CA GLY A 138 -43.12 47.49 23.80
C GLY A 138 -42.27 47.64 22.53
N GLN A 139 -41.34 46.75 22.18
CA GLN A 139 -40.67 46.82 20.87
C GLN A 139 -41.36 45.95 19.80
N PRO A 140 -41.71 46.51 18.63
CA PRO A 140 -42.30 45.76 17.53
C PRO A 140 -41.26 44.80 16.90
N LEU A 141 -41.68 43.55 16.72
CA LEU A 141 -40.91 42.50 16.05
C LEU A 141 -40.48 42.94 14.62
N PRO A 142 -39.24 42.66 14.19
CA PRO A 142 -38.93 42.64 12.76
C PRO A 142 -39.69 41.48 12.10
N THR A 143 -40.46 41.82 11.06
CA THR A 143 -41.15 40.86 10.21
C THR A 143 -40.17 39.92 9.51
N PRO A 144 -40.46 38.61 9.45
CA PRO A 144 -39.70 37.70 8.60
C PRO A 144 -40.01 38.02 7.13
N VAL A 145 -38.98 38.36 6.36
CA VAL A 145 -39.07 38.42 4.90
C VAL A 145 -39.15 36.98 4.40
N SER A 146 -40.37 36.55 4.07
CA SER A 146 -40.64 35.34 3.31
C SER A 146 -40.02 35.47 1.91
N GLY A 147 -38.82 34.93 1.74
CA GLY A 147 -38.28 34.63 0.42
C GLY A 147 -39.09 33.50 -0.21
N MET A 148 -39.80 33.81 -1.30
CA MET A 148 -40.56 32.86 -2.10
C MET A 148 -39.64 31.79 -2.72
N PRO A 149 -40.05 30.51 -2.81
CA PRO A 149 -39.42 29.56 -3.70
C PRO A 149 -39.80 29.87 -5.15
N VAL A 150 -38.79 30.11 -6.00
CA VAL A 150 -38.96 30.08 -7.46
C VAL A 150 -39.23 28.64 -7.87
N SER A 151 -40.43 28.41 -8.40
CA SER A 151 -40.81 27.19 -9.12
C SER A 151 -39.93 27.00 -10.35
N GLY A 152 -38.86 26.22 -10.21
CA GLY A 152 -38.16 25.61 -11.34
C GLY A 152 -38.92 24.37 -11.81
N GLN A 153 -39.50 24.44 -13.00
CA GLN A 153 -40.17 23.33 -13.69
C GLN A 153 -39.26 22.08 -13.79
N PRO A 154 -39.79 20.86 -13.58
CA PRO A 154 -39.12 19.65 -14.01
C PRO A 154 -39.26 19.50 -15.53
N MET A 155 -38.16 19.52 -16.26
CA MET A 155 -38.14 18.94 -17.61
C MET A 155 -38.18 17.42 -17.47
N SER A 156 -39.36 16.85 -17.65
CA SER A 156 -39.57 15.44 -17.93
C SER A 156 -39.03 15.14 -19.33
N ALA A 157 -37.78 14.67 -19.42
CA ALA A 157 -37.32 13.96 -20.60
C ALA A 157 -37.84 12.52 -20.52
N GLN A 158 -39.03 12.32 -21.09
CA GLN A 158 -39.67 11.03 -21.29
C GLN A 158 -39.00 10.39 -22.52
N PRO A 159 -38.29 9.25 -22.43
CA PRO A 159 -37.92 8.50 -23.62
C PRO A 159 -39.19 7.90 -24.23
N GLN A 160 -39.45 8.26 -25.49
CA GLN A 160 -40.45 7.62 -26.33
C GLN A 160 -40.13 6.12 -26.46
N PRO A 161 -41.11 5.22 -26.28
CA PRO A 161 -41.03 3.88 -26.83
C PRO A 161 -41.34 3.97 -28.33
N THR A 162 -40.34 3.69 -29.17
CA THR A 162 -40.59 3.28 -30.55
C THR A 162 -40.88 1.79 -30.55
N ASP A 163 -42.17 1.48 -30.53
CA ASP A 163 -42.73 0.30 -31.18
C ASP A 163 -42.44 0.39 -32.68
N ASP A 164 -41.61 -0.52 -33.19
CA ASP A 164 -41.63 -0.94 -34.59
C ASP A 164 -41.13 -2.38 -34.66
N GLU A 165 -42.06 -3.29 -34.40
CA GLU A 165 -42.03 -4.69 -34.81
C GLU A 165 -42.74 -4.78 -36.17
N PRO A 166 -42.12 -5.37 -37.21
CA PRO A 166 -42.90 -6.01 -38.26
C PRO A 166 -42.91 -7.55 -38.09
N PRO A 167 -44.01 -8.19 -38.50
CA PRO A 167 -44.40 -9.52 -38.03
C PRO A 167 -43.67 -10.67 -38.72
N THR A 168 -43.53 -11.74 -37.93
CA THR A 168 -43.78 -13.15 -38.25
C THR A 168 -43.36 -13.69 -39.62
N THR A 169 -42.42 -14.63 -39.61
CA THR A 169 -42.62 -15.91 -40.32
C THR A 169 -42.01 -17.04 -39.50
N MET A 170 -42.87 -17.82 -38.86
CA MET A 170 -42.56 -19.19 -38.48
C MET A 170 -42.59 -20.04 -39.75
N LEU A 171 -41.55 -20.84 -39.99
CA LEU A 171 -41.70 -22.15 -40.61
C LEU A 171 -40.57 -23.09 -40.16
N ARG A 172 -41.03 -24.31 -39.91
CA ARG A 172 -40.38 -25.47 -39.30
C ARG A 172 -39.71 -26.31 -40.43
N PRO A 173 -39.35 -27.60 -40.25
CA PRO A 173 -38.03 -28.14 -40.58
C PRO A 173 -37.98 -29.01 -41.85
N GLY A 174 -36.78 -29.22 -42.40
CA GLY A 174 -36.48 -30.43 -43.17
C GLY A 174 -35.68 -30.26 -44.47
N ALA A 175 -34.81 -31.26 -44.68
CA ALA A 175 -34.35 -31.85 -45.93
C ALA A 175 -33.28 -31.12 -46.80
N GLU A 176 -32.12 -31.77 -46.83
CA GLU A 176 -31.42 -32.25 -48.04
C GLU A 176 -30.91 -31.24 -49.09
N GLY A 177 -29.59 -31.09 -49.10
CA GLY A 177 -28.69 -31.15 -50.27
C GLY A 177 -29.03 -30.31 -51.50
N PHE A 178 -28.21 -29.29 -51.78
CA PHE A 178 -27.80 -28.96 -53.15
C PHE A 178 -26.47 -28.19 -53.14
N ALA A 179 -25.56 -28.59 -54.03
CA ALA A 179 -24.25 -28.00 -54.26
C ALA A 179 -24.36 -26.64 -54.98
N PRO A 180 -23.41 -25.70 -54.78
CA PRO A 180 -23.28 -24.54 -55.65
C PRO A 180 -22.38 -24.84 -56.89
N PRO A 181 -22.68 -24.22 -58.04
CA PRO A 181 -22.00 -24.46 -59.31
C PRO A 181 -20.66 -23.72 -59.43
N GLN A 182 -19.79 -24.28 -60.30
CA GLN A 182 -18.52 -23.71 -60.72
C GLN A 182 -18.69 -22.39 -61.47
N GLN A 183 -17.84 -21.41 -61.16
CA GLN A 183 -17.71 -20.17 -61.93
C GLN A 183 -16.29 -20.07 -62.51
N GLN A 184 -16.25 -19.85 -63.82
CA GLN A 184 -15.09 -19.89 -64.70
C GLN A 184 -14.16 -18.65 -64.55
N VAL A 185 -12.86 -18.90 -64.70
CA VAL A 185 -11.74 -17.93 -64.93
C VAL A 185 -11.77 -17.45 -66.40
N PRO A 186 -11.22 -16.26 -66.82
CA PRO A 186 -9.77 -16.05 -67.08
C PRO A 186 -9.34 -14.53 -67.08
N PRO A 187 -8.18 -14.08 -67.66
CA PRO A 187 -6.79 -14.58 -67.67
C PRO A 187 -5.74 -13.54 -67.17
N GLN A 188 -4.50 -14.02 -67.05
CA GLN A 188 -3.26 -13.32 -66.69
C GLN A 188 -2.69 -12.43 -67.83
N VAL A 189 -1.90 -11.41 -67.45
CA VAL A 189 -1.12 -10.52 -68.33
C VAL A 189 0.34 -10.48 -67.83
N PRO A 190 1.36 -10.38 -68.71
CA PRO A 190 2.62 -11.13 -68.59
C PRO A 190 3.84 -10.32 -68.11
N GLN A 191 4.85 -11.08 -67.67
CA GLN A 191 6.23 -10.63 -67.45
C GLN A 191 6.92 -10.34 -68.79
N GLN A 192 7.61 -9.21 -68.88
CA GLN A 192 8.52 -8.88 -69.98
C GLN A 192 9.96 -9.09 -69.54
N GLY A 193 10.68 -9.94 -70.28
CA GLY A 193 12.13 -10.00 -70.31
C GLY A 193 12.66 -9.36 -71.58
N PHE A 194 13.79 -8.66 -71.47
CA PHE A 194 14.65 -8.29 -72.59
C PHE A 194 16.08 -8.72 -72.26
N GLY A 195 16.67 -9.44 -73.22
CA GLY A 195 18.07 -9.88 -73.22
C GLY A 195 19.02 -8.85 -73.85
N PRO A 196 20.17 -9.27 -74.41
CA PRO A 196 21.50 -8.82 -73.97
C PRO A 196 22.21 -7.89 -74.98
N GLY A 197 23.22 -7.16 -74.50
CA GLY A 197 24.14 -6.37 -75.33
C GLY A 197 25.39 -5.88 -74.58
N GLU A 198 26.50 -6.58 -74.82
CA GLU A 198 27.90 -6.11 -75.01
C GLU A 198 28.74 -5.41 -73.91
N HIS A 199 29.94 -5.99 -73.72
CA HIS A 199 31.18 -5.60 -73.01
C HIS A 199 31.85 -4.30 -73.57
N PRO A 200 32.96 -3.72 -73.02
CA PRO A 200 34.01 -4.28 -72.13
C PRO A 200 34.53 -3.40 -70.95
N GLY A 201 35.39 -4.02 -70.09
CA GLY A 201 36.10 -3.45 -68.91
C GLY A 201 37.25 -2.48 -69.24
N PRO A 202 38.34 -2.31 -68.44
CA PRO A 202 38.89 -3.09 -67.30
C PRO A 202 39.07 -2.20 -66.02
N GLY A 203 39.58 -2.58 -64.85
CA GLY A 203 40.22 -3.76 -64.28
C GLY A 203 40.83 -3.39 -62.91
N PHE A 204 41.21 -4.42 -62.12
CA PHE A 204 42.10 -4.37 -60.94
C PHE A 204 41.57 -3.60 -59.70
N ALA A 205 41.70 -4.03 -58.45
CA ALA A 205 42.31 -5.18 -57.81
C ALA A 205 41.69 -5.35 -56.40
N GLU A 206 41.82 -6.57 -55.91
CA GLU A 206 41.72 -7.08 -54.54
C GLU A 206 42.32 -6.17 -53.45
N ALA A 207 41.62 -6.02 -52.32
CA ALA A 207 42.23 -5.93 -50.99
C ALA A 207 41.18 -6.11 -49.87
N GLU A 208 41.45 -7.09 -49.01
CA GLU A 208 40.80 -7.37 -47.71
C GLU A 208 41.14 -6.29 -46.65
N PRO A 209 40.59 -6.35 -45.40
CA PRO A 209 40.00 -5.22 -44.72
C PRO A 209 40.90 -4.58 -43.64
N ALA A 210 40.52 -3.38 -43.19
CA ALA A 210 41.00 -2.81 -41.94
C ALA A 210 39.83 -2.22 -41.13
N ASN A 211 39.79 -2.66 -39.88
CA ASN A 211 38.91 -2.24 -38.80
C ASN A 211 39.51 -0.99 -38.13
N PRO A 212 38.75 0.09 -37.88
CA PRO A 212 39.14 1.04 -36.85
C PRO A 212 37.96 1.38 -35.92
N PHE A 213 37.84 0.62 -34.84
CA PHE A 213 37.25 1.13 -33.60
C PHE A 213 38.41 1.50 -32.67
N GLU A 214 38.73 2.79 -32.61
CA GLU A 214 39.46 3.37 -31.49
C GLU A 214 38.46 4.10 -30.56
N PRO A 215 38.58 3.97 -29.22
CA PRO A 215 37.77 4.70 -28.28
C PRO A 215 38.32 6.12 -28.05
N VAL A 216 37.44 7.11 -28.17
CA VAL A 216 37.76 8.53 -27.90
C VAL A 216 37.67 8.80 -26.40
N ASP A 217 38.72 9.41 -25.86
CA ASP A 217 38.92 9.82 -24.46
C ASP A 217 38.12 11.11 -24.13
N PRO A 218 37.27 11.16 -23.07
CA PRO A 218 36.37 12.30 -22.84
C PRO A 218 36.96 13.48 -22.02
N PHE A 219 38.27 13.53 -21.74
CA PHE A 219 38.86 14.62 -20.96
C PHE A 219 39.84 15.50 -21.76
N ASN A 220 39.36 16.16 -22.82
CA ASN A 220 40.04 17.35 -23.33
C ASN A 220 39.08 18.28 -24.08
N ALA A 221 38.63 19.36 -23.43
CA ALA A 221 37.97 20.47 -24.10
C ALA A 221 38.35 21.77 -23.40
N ASN A 222 39.46 22.35 -23.85
CA ASN A 222 39.80 23.74 -23.63
C ASN A 222 39.96 24.40 -25.01
N GLY A 223 39.26 25.52 -25.24
CA GLY A 223 39.50 26.42 -26.37
C GLY A 223 38.49 26.35 -27.52
N GLY A 224 37.57 27.32 -27.55
CA GLY A 224 36.70 27.57 -28.70
C GLY A 224 35.72 28.71 -28.45
N GLN A 225 36.16 29.95 -28.68
CA GLN A 225 35.32 31.16 -28.64
C GLN A 225 34.25 31.09 -29.75
N ALA A 226 33.00 31.38 -29.38
CA ALA A 226 31.92 31.71 -30.31
C ALA A 226 31.38 33.12 -30.00
N PRO A 227 30.93 33.88 -31.03
CA PRO A 227 30.55 35.28 -30.89
C PRO A 227 29.19 35.47 -30.20
N ALA A 228 29.06 36.61 -29.52
CA ALA A 228 27.96 36.98 -28.64
C ALA A 228 26.65 37.28 -29.39
N ASP A 229 25.55 36.70 -28.89
CA ASP A 229 24.18 37.13 -29.14
C ASP A 229 23.83 38.34 -28.23
N PRO A 230 23.41 39.49 -28.78
CA PRO A 230 22.93 40.61 -27.96
C PRO A 230 21.42 40.47 -27.82
N PHE A 231 20.91 39.84 -26.77
CA PHE A 231 19.61 40.12 -26.12
C PHE A 231 19.28 38.98 -25.15
N SER A 232 19.63 39.15 -23.88
CA SER A 232 19.04 38.39 -22.77
C SER A 232 18.92 39.30 -21.54
N PRO A 233 17.74 39.40 -20.92
CA PRO A 233 17.54 40.21 -19.72
C PRO A 233 18.26 39.57 -18.52
N GLN A 234 19.03 40.39 -17.80
CA GLN A 234 19.79 40.02 -16.61
C GLN A 234 18.87 39.49 -15.50
N GLN A 235 19.09 38.24 -15.09
CA GLN A 235 18.60 37.75 -13.79
C GLN A 235 19.51 38.28 -12.66
N PRO A 236 18.95 38.75 -11.53
CA PRO A 236 19.74 39.14 -10.36
C PRO A 236 20.49 37.94 -9.78
N GLN A 237 21.81 38.08 -9.62
CA GLN A 237 22.62 37.10 -8.89
C GLN A 237 22.18 37.02 -7.42
N PRO A 238 22.03 35.81 -6.85
CA PRO A 238 21.87 35.66 -5.40
C PRO A 238 23.15 36.08 -4.68
N GLN A 239 23.04 37.06 -3.80
CA GLN A 239 24.09 37.47 -2.89
C GLN A 239 24.54 36.28 -2.03
N GLN A 240 25.83 35.96 -2.10
CA GLN A 240 26.46 35.00 -1.21
C GLN A 240 26.41 35.56 0.23
N ALA A 241 25.66 34.89 1.09
CA ALA A 241 25.66 35.17 2.52
C ALA A 241 27.02 34.80 3.11
N GLN A 242 27.68 35.77 3.72
CA GLN A 242 28.92 35.58 4.47
C GLN A 242 28.68 34.65 5.67
N PRO A 243 29.60 33.73 5.99
CA PRO A 243 29.51 32.91 7.19
C PRO A 243 29.64 33.80 8.45
N PRO A 244 28.84 33.57 9.51
CA PRO A 244 28.95 34.33 10.74
C PRO A 244 30.30 34.10 11.39
N GLN A 245 30.98 35.20 11.73
CA GLN A 245 32.21 35.17 12.50
C GLN A 245 31.92 34.58 13.89
N GLN A 246 32.72 33.59 14.27
CA GLN A 246 32.71 32.99 15.60
C GLN A 246 33.18 34.03 16.62
N GLN A 247 32.30 34.43 17.53
CA GLN A 247 32.71 35.14 18.74
C GLN A 247 33.39 34.16 19.71
N PRO A 248 34.49 34.55 20.37
CA PRO A 248 35.12 33.73 21.40
C PRO A 248 34.18 33.60 22.60
N PHE A 249 33.87 32.35 22.97
CA PHE A 249 33.13 31.99 24.18
C PHE A 249 33.85 32.57 25.41
N GLN A 250 33.14 33.41 26.17
CA GLN A 250 33.55 33.73 27.54
C GLN A 250 33.07 32.62 28.49
N PRO A 251 33.94 32.10 29.38
CA PRO A 251 33.55 31.10 30.35
C PRO A 251 32.58 31.69 31.38
N GLN A 252 31.39 31.11 31.45
CA GLN A 252 30.37 31.43 32.45
C GLN A 252 30.69 30.65 33.74
N PRO A 253 30.73 31.27 34.93
CA PRO A 253 31.08 30.60 36.17
C PRO A 253 29.96 29.68 36.68
N ASP A 254 30.34 28.45 37.04
CA ASP A 254 29.53 27.44 37.73
C ASP A 254 28.94 27.96 39.05
N PRO A 255 27.62 27.79 39.30
CA PRO A 255 27.06 28.03 40.62
C PRO A 255 26.44 26.75 41.20
N PHE A 256 27.20 25.66 41.40
CA PHE A 256 26.75 24.57 42.28
C PHE A 256 27.93 23.93 43.04
N GLN A 257 28.25 24.52 44.19
CA GLN A 257 28.95 23.81 45.27
C GLN A 257 27.92 22.99 46.08
N PRO A 258 28.14 21.69 46.31
CA PRO A 258 27.35 20.93 47.28
C PRO A 258 27.77 21.30 48.71
N ARG A 259 26.78 21.68 49.52
CA ARG A 259 26.92 21.98 50.95
C ARG A 259 26.84 20.68 51.75
N PRO A 260 27.82 20.35 52.62
CA PRO A 260 27.71 19.21 53.52
C PRO A 260 26.98 19.64 54.81
N GLU A 261 25.77 19.14 55.02
CA GLU A 261 25.08 19.21 56.32
C GLU A 261 25.13 17.82 56.97
N ALA A 262 26.07 17.68 57.90
CA ALA A 262 25.89 16.79 59.03
C ALA A 262 24.88 17.43 59.98
N PHE A 263 23.91 16.69 60.49
CA PHE A 263 23.72 16.42 61.92
C PHE A 263 22.53 15.48 62.16
N GLN A 264 22.77 14.63 63.15
CA GLN A 264 21.94 13.64 63.80
C GLN A 264 20.47 14.01 64.02
N GLN A 265 19.57 13.02 63.91
CA GLN A 265 18.57 12.81 64.96
C GLN A 265 17.96 11.40 64.99
N GLN A 266 17.53 11.07 66.22
CA GLN A 266 17.28 9.76 66.81
C GLN A 266 16.18 8.91 66.18
N ALA A 267 16.36 7.60 66.38
CA ALA A 267 15.37 6.56 66.23
C ALA A 267 14.10 6.81 67.08
N GLN A 268 12.93 6.63 66.45
CA GLN A 268 11.75 6.08 67.11
C GLN A 268 11.04 5.14 66.12
N GLN A 269 11.07 3.85 66.43
CA GLN A 269 10.23 2.82 65.83
C GLN A 269 8.81 2.94 66.41
N PRO A 270 7.74 3.01 65.60
CA PRO A 270 6.41 2.67 66.07
C PRO A 270 6.24 1.14 66.08
N GLN A 271 5.83 0.61 67.23
CA GLN A 271 5.36 -0.75 67.42
C GLN A 271 4.16 -1.08 66.51
N PRO A 272 4.00 -2.34 66.07
CA PRO A 272 2.79 -2.81 65.44
C PRO A 272 1.75 -3.17 66.52
N ASP A 273 0.68 -2.39 66.62
CA ASP A 273 -0.50 -2.78 67.39
C ASP A 273 -1.28 -3.86 66.63
N ALA A 274 -1.31 -5.03 67.26
CA ALA A 274 -2.24 -6.11 66.99
C ALA A 274 -3.64 -5.70 67.47
N ASN A 275 -4.60 -5.61 66.55
CA ASN A 275 -6.02 -5.99 66.70
C ASN A 275 -6.83 -5.38 65.56
N GLY A 276 -7.34 -6.21 64.64
CA GLY A 276 -8.23 -5.76 63.59
C GLY A 276 -8.61 -6.89 62.64
N TYR A 277 -9.81 -7.42 62.81
CA TYR A 277 -10.45 -8.50 62.06
C TYR A 277 -10.38 -8.32 60.53
N PRO A 278 -10.30 -9.41 59.74
CA PRO A 278 -10.44 -9.34 58.29
C PRO A 278 -11.88 -8.95 57.90
N GLN A 279 -12.03 -7.77 57.29
CA GLN A 279 -13.25 -7.38 56.60
C GLN A 279 -13.40 -8.24 55.34
N GLN A 280 -14.47 -9.03 55.29
CA GLN A 280 -14.90 -9.75 54.09
C GLN A 280 -15.24 -8.75 52.98
N PRO A 281 -14.82 -8.98 51.72
CA PRO A 281 -15.29 -8.18 50.60
C PRO A 281 -16.79 -8.38 50.38
N PRO A 282 -17.52 -7.33 49.93
CA PRO A 282 -18.95 -7.41 49.67
C PRO A 282 -19.26 -8.48 48.61
N GLN A 283 -20.11 -9.43 49.01
CA GLN A 283 -20.70 -10.42 48.13
C GLN A 283 -21.58 -9.71 47.10
N TYR A 284 -21.17 -9.76 45.84
CA TYR A 284 -22.03 -9.38 44.72
C TYR A 284 -23.19 -10.38 44.62
N PRO A 285 -24.44 -9.92 44.41
CA PRO A 285 -25.55 -10.82 44.17
C PRO A 285 -25.30 -11.64 42.90
N ALA A 286 -25.52 -12.94 43.01
CA ALA A 286 -25.38 -13.91 41.94
C ALA A 286 -26.15 -13.44 40.69
N GLN A 287 -25.41 -13.19 39.61
CA GLN A 287 -26.01 -13.06 38.29
C GLN A 287 -26.62 -14.40 37.90
N ASN A 288 -27.90 -14.35 37.56
CA ASN A 288 -28.65 -15.45 36.99
C ASN A 288 -27.86 -16.11 35.86
N ARG A 289 -27.53 -17.37 36.12
CA ARG A 289 -27.03 -18.37 35.18
C ARG A 289 -28.05 -18.47 34.05
N PHE A 290 -27.73 -17.90 32.90
CA PHE A 290 -28.43 -18.26 31.67
C PHE A 290 -28.11 -19.72 31.39
N ASP A 291 -29.15 -20.53 31.28
CA ASP A 291 -29.07 -21.91 30.85
C ASP A 291 -28.31 -22.01 29.53
N ASP A 292 -27.14 -22.66 29.58
CA ASP A 292 -26.42 -23.09 28.39
C ASP A 292 -27.32 -23.99 27.56
N GLU A 293 -27.78 -23.47 26.42
CA GLU A 293 -28.47 -24.24 25.40
C GLU A 293 -27.54 -25.40 24.96
N PRO A 294 -27.98 -26.67 25.04
CA PRO A 294 -27.11 -27.79 24.76
C PRO A 294 -26.64 -27.75 23.30
N PRO A 295 -25.34 -27.97 23.03
CA PRO A 295 -24.79 -27.87 21.69
C PRO A 295 -25.51 -28.83 20.74
N PRO A 296 -25.81 -28.40 19.49
CA PRO A 296 -26.53 -29.23 18.53
C PRO A 296 -25.75 -30.53 18.30
N LYS A 297 -26.40 -31.67 18.57
CA LYS A 297 -25.85 -33.00 18.35
C LYS A 297 -25.48 -33.15 16.88
N LYS A 298 -24.18 -33.04 16.57
CA LYS A 298 -23.61 -33.27 15.24
C LYS A 298 -23.95 -34.69 14.81
N SER A 299 -24.89 -34.82 13.86
CA SER A 299 -25.31 -36.13 13.38
C SER A 299 -24.13 -36.80 12.64
N ARG A 300 -23.71 -37.97 13.11
CA ARG A 300 -22.63 -38.76 12.49
C ARG A 300 -22.99 -39.33 11.12
N LYS A 301 -24.20 -39.05 10.61
CA LYS A 301 -24.68 -39.52 9.31
C LYS A 301 -23.91 -38.88 8.15
N GLY A 302 -23.43 -37.64 8.29
CA GLY A 302 -22.64 -36.97 7.24
C GLY A 302 -21.25 -37.57 7.01
N LEU A 303 -20.59 -38.03 8.07
CA LEU A 303 -19.26 -38.67 7.97
C LEU A 303 -19.33 -40.02 7.25
N LEU A 304 -20.41 -40.77 7.46
CA LEU A 304 -20.60 -42.11 6.89
C LEU A 304 -20.83 -42.03 5.37
N VAL A 305 -21.54 -41.00 4.89
CA VAL A 305 -21.74 -40.76 3.45
C VAL A 305 -20.41 -40.41 2.75
N VAL A 306 -19.57 -39.57 3.37
CA VAL A 306 -18.26 -39.21 2.80
C VAL A 306 -17.35 -40.45 2.70
N LEU A 307 -17.37 -41.32 3.71
CA LEU A 307 -16.54 -42.53 3.73
C LEU A 307 -16.97 -43.54 2.66
N ILE A 308 -18.27 -43.70 2.42
CA ILE A 308 -18.79 -44.55 1.33
C ILE A 308 -18.36 -44.03 -0.05
N VAL A 309 -18.39 -42.71 -0.27
CA VAL A 309 -17.98 -42.11 -1.55
C VAL A 309 -16.49 -42.33 -1.80
N VAL A 310 -15.63 -42.19 -0.78
CA VAL A 310 -14.19 -42.43 -0.92
C VAL A 310 -13.91 -43.90 -1.27
N VAL A 311 -14.59 -44.86 -0.63
CA VAL A 311 -14.43 -46.28 -0.95
C VAL A 311 -14.87 -46.60 -2.37
N LEU A 312 -15.96 -46.00 -2.86
CA LEU A 312 -16.42 -46.19 -4.24
C LEU A 312 -15.45 -45.62 -5.27
N VAL A 313 -14.82 -44.47 -5.00
CA VAL A 313 -13.81 -43.87 -5.89
C VAL A 313 -12.53 -44.73 -5.94
N VAL A 314 -12.10 -45.30 -4.82
CA VAL A 314 -10.93 -46.19 -4.78
C VAL A 314 -11.21 -47.52 -5.50
N LEU A 315 -12.40 -48.09 -5.33
CA LEU A 315 -12.78 -49.32 -6.02
C LEU A 315 -13.01 -49.12 -7.52
N ALA A 316 -13.55 -47.97 -7.94
CA ALA A 316 -13.73 -47.65 -9.36
C ALA A 316 -12.42 -47.22 -10.05
N GLY A 317 -11.49 -46.58 -9.32
CA GLY A 317 -10.19 -46.15 -9.85
C GLY A 317 -9.12 -47.24 -9.89
N GLY A 318 -9.26 -48.31 -9.11
CA GLY A 318 -8.23 -49.34 -8.92
C GLY A 318 -7.97 -50.28 -10.10
N VAL A 319 -8.84 -50.30 -11.12
CA VAL A 319 -8.72 -51.26 -12.24
C VAL A 319 -8.12 -50.63 -13.52
N GLY A 320 -8.00 -49.29 -13.60
CA GLY A 320 -7.54 -48.60 -14.81
C GLY A 320 -6.03 -48.34 -14.93
N GLY A 321 -5.24 -48.60 -13.88
CA GLY A 321 -3.86 -48.08 -13.75
C GLY A 321 -2.74 -48.95 -14.34
N ALA A 322 -3.00 -50.16 -14.83
CA ALA A 322 -1.94 -51.13 -15.11
C ALA A 322 -1.52 -51.29 -16.59
N VAL A 323 -2.14 -50.57 -17.55
CA VAL A 323 -1.92 -50.85 -18.98
C VAL A 323 -1.12 -49.77 -19.74
N TYR A 324 -0.84 -48.60 -19.16
CA TYR A 324 -0.34 -47.46 -19.95
C TYR A 324 1.19 -47.20 -19.93
N PHE A 325 2.01 -48.11 -19.39
CA PHE A 325 3.46 -47.87 -19.22
C PHE A 325 4.40 -48.88 -19.90
N THR A 326 4.02 -49.45 -21.05
CA THR A 326 4.92 -50.34 -21.81
C THR A 326 4.89 -50.12 -23.34
N GLN A 327 5.36 -48.97 -23.83
CA GLN A 327 5.94 -48.80 -25.18
C GLN A 327 6.97 -47.65 -25.10
N GLY A 328 8.28 -47.78 -25.35
CA GLY A 328 9.05 -48.80 -26.07
C GLY A 328 9.62 -48.26 -27.39
N GLY A 329 10.23 -47.07 -27.40
CA GLY A 329 10.85 -46.47 -28.60
C GLY A 329 12.28 -46.96 -28.84
N LYS A 330 12.53 -47.54 -30.02
CA LYS A 330 13.83 -48.02 -30.52
C LYS A 330 14.67 -46.88 -31.12
N PRO A 331 16.00 -46.89 -31.00
CA PRO A 331 16.87 -45.99 -31.77
C PRO A 331 17.36 -46.66 -33.07
N ASP A 332 17.14 -46.01 -34.21
CA ASP A 332 17.75 -46.38 -35.49
C ASP A 332 19.17 -45.83 -35.58
N THR A 333 20.13 -46.74 -35.78
CA THR A 333 21.53 -46.43 -36.06
C THR A 333 21.78 -46.69 -37.54
N LYS A 334 22.29 -45.70 -38.28
CA LYS A 334 22.86 -45.90 -39.63
C LYS A 334 24.29 -45.38 -39.67
N PRO A 335 25.27 -46.16 -40.19
CA PRO A 335 26.65 -45.74 -40.29
C PRO A 335 26.93 -45.09 -41.64
N THR A 336 27.68 -43.99 -41.64
CA THR A 336 28.30 -43.44 -42.86
C THR A 336 29.77 -43.15 -42.59
N ALA A 337 30.60 -43.60 -43.53
CA ALA A 337 32.04 -43.59 -43.54
C ALA A 337 32.67 -42.18 -43.44
N GLY A 338 33.91 -42.14 -42.95
CA GLY A 338 34.69 -40.93 -42.70
C GLY A 338 35.18 -40.19 -43.95
N PRO A 339 35.90 -39.07 -43.74
CA PRO A 339 37.32 -39.11 -44.13
C PRO A 339 38.29 -38.31 -43.23
N LYS A 340 39.53 -38.82 -43.20
CA LYS A 340 40.86 -38.17 -43.24
C LYS A 340 41.27 -37.15 -42.13
N PRO A 341 42.47 -37.30 -41.53
CA PRO A 341 42.98 -36.39 -40.52
C PRO A 341 43.66 -35.17 -41.17
N SER A 342 43.42 -33.98 -40.62
CA SER A 342 44.29 -32.83 -40.86
C SER A 342 44.14 -31.77 -39.76
N GLY A 343 45.27 -31.35 -39.22
CA GLY A 343 45.52 -29.99 -38.74
C GLY A 343 44.92 -29.59 -37.39
N GLY A 344 45.77 -29.60 -36.36
CA GLY A 344 45.51 -28.91 -35.11
C GLY A 344 45.25 -27.41 -35.31
N SER A 345 44.35 -26.87 -34.51
CA SER A 345 44.25 -25.43 -34.27
C SER A 345 43.77 -25.21 -32.84
N ALA A 346 44.63 -24.55 -32.08
CA ALA A 346 44.43 -24.20 -30.69
C ALA A 346 43.12 -23.42 -30.51
N THR A 347 42.23 -23.96 -29.69
CA THR A 347 41.01 -23.27 -29.28
C THR A 347 41.42 -22.17 -28.30
N LYS A 348 41.47 -20.92 -28.78
CA LYS A 348 41.57 -19.75 -27.93
C LYS A 348 40.36 -19.74 -26.99
N GLN A 349 40.67 -19.72 -25.71
CA GLN A 349 39.75 -19.53 -24.59
C GLN A 349 39.00 -18.21 -24.79
N GLY A 350 37.71 -18.31 -25.14
CA GLY A 350 36.83 -17.19 -25.40
C GLY A 350 36.64 -16.36 -24.14
N GLN A 351 37.04 -15.10 -24.22
CA GLN A 351 36.80 -14.05 -23.23
C GLN A 351 35.28 -13.93 -22.98
N PRO A 352 34.82 -13.90 -21.71
CA PRO A 352 33.39 -13.82 -21.40
C PRO A 352 32.82 -12.52 -21.95
N THR A 353 31.85 -12.65 -22.85
CA THR A 353 31.07 -11.52 -23.39
C THR A 353 30.41 -10.79 -22.22
N PRO A 354 30.49 -9.44 -22.14
CA PRO A 354 29.77 -8.67 -21.13
C PRO A 354 28.28 -8.99 -21.24
N GLN A 355 27.72 -9.60 -20.19
CA GLN A 355 26.27 -9.74 -20.10
C GLN A 355 25.68 -8.33 -20.04
N THR A 356 25.08 -7.89 -21.15
CA THR A 356 24.33 -6.64 -21.23
C THR A 356 23.28 -6.69 -20.11
N GLN A 357 23.50 -5.93 -19.04
CA GLN A 357 22.58 -5.82 -17.91
C GLN A 357 21.21 -5.45 -18.46
N LYS A 358 20.33 -6.44 -18.48
CA LYS A 358 18.99 -6.34 -19.00
C LYS A 358 18.26 -5.27 -18.20
N SER A 359 17.78 -4.26 -18.92
CA SER A 359 17.41 -2.96 -18.41
C SER A 359 16.44 -3.04 -17.24
N ALA A 360 16.68 -2.21 -16.23
CA ALA A 360 15.72 -1.90 -15.18
C ALA A 360 14.31 -1.67 -15.77
N PRO A 361 13.23 -1.93 -14.99
CA PRO A 361 11.86 -1.64 -15.43
C PRO A 361 11.81 -0.23 -16.02
N SER A 362 11.41 -0.15 -17.30
CA SER A 362 11.30 1.11 -18.02
C SER A 362 10.44 2.09 -17.23
N THR A 363 10.86 3.35 -17.15
CA THR A 363 10.10 4.44 -16.53
C THR A 363 8.62 4.36 -16.94
N PRO A 364 7.67 4.37 -15.98
CA PRO A 364 6.25 4.25 -16.30
C PRO A 364 5.83 5.39 -17.21
N LYS A 365 4.99 5.09 -18.21
CA LYS A 365 4.51 6.10 -19.16
C LYS A 365 3.43 6.96 -18.51
N GLN A 366 2.59 6.37 -17.67
CA GLN A 366 1.53 7.04 -16.95
C GLN A 366 1.53 6.61 -15.48
N PRO A 367 2.50 7.11 -14.68
CA PRO A 367 2.56 6.78 -13.26
C PRO A 367 1.25 7.15 -12.56
N GLY A 368 0.90 6.38 -11.53
CA GLY A 368 -0.27 6.70 -10.71
C GLY A 368 -0.10 8.01 -9.95
N LYS A 369 -1.19 8.76 -9.79
CA LYS A 369 -1.18 10.06 -9.11
C LYS A 369 -0.97 9.88 -7.61
N GLU A 370 -0.08 10.68 -7.04
CA GLU A 370 0.24 10.78 -5.61
C GLU A 370 -0.31 12.09 -5.03
N PRO A 371 -0.63 12.15 -3.72
CA PRO A 371 -0.68 11.04 -2.76
C PRO A 371 -1.91 10.14 -3.01
N PRO A 372 -1.97 8.89 -2.51
CA PRO A 372 -3.14 8.05 -2.68
C PRO A 372 -4.32 8.65 -1.91
N LYS A 373 -5.53 8.53 -2.48
CA LYS A 373 -6.75 8.79 -1.70
C LYS A 373 -6.99 7.65 -0.73
N ASN A 374 -7.53 7.97 0.45
CA ASN A 374 -7.99 6.95 1.38
C ASN A 374 -9.19 6.21 0.77
N GLY A 375 -9.22 4.90 0.94
CA GLY A 375 -10.34 4.06 0.53
C GLY A 375 -10.25 2.68 1.15
N SER A 376 -11.12 1.80 0.69
CA SER A 376 -11.11 0.39 1.06
C SER A 376 -11.02 -0.45 -0.20
N TRP A 377 -10.45 -1.64 -0.07
CA TRP A 377 -10.53 -2.62 -1.14
C TRP A 377 -11.99 -2.97 -1.40
N PRO A 378 -12.48 -2.92 -2.66
CA PRO A 378 -13.90 -3.11 -2.91
C PRO A 378 -14.32 -4.54 -2.57
N ALA A 379 -15.24 -4.69 -1.62
CA ALA A 379 -15.81 -5.99 -1.28
C ALA A 379 -16.59 -6.62 -2.45
N SER A 380 -16.99 -5.82 -3.42
CA SER A 380 -17.67 -6.24 -4.65
C SER A 380 -16.74 -6.81 -5.72
N PHE A 381 -15.41 -6.73 -5.56
CA PHE A 381 -14.50 -7.32 -6.53
C PHE A 381 -14.65 -8.83 -6.57
N ALA A 382 -14.78 -9.36 -7.79
CA ALA A 382 -15.00 -10.78 -8.00
C ALA A 382 -13.86 -11.62 -7.40
N LYS A 383 -14.21 -12.75 -6.77
CA LYS A 383 -13.28 -13.77 -6.27
C LYS A 383 -13.50 -15.09 -7.00
N PHE A 384 -12.47 -15.94 -7.03
CA PHE A 384 -12.65 -17.30 -7.53
C PHE A 384 -13.61 -18.08 -6.62
N GLY A 385 -14.65 -18.66 -7.21
CA GLY A 385 -15.59 -19.56 -6.55
C GLY A 385 -15.35 -21.03 -6.91
N SER A 386 -16.10 -21.94 -6.28
CA SER A 386 -15.97 -23.38 -6.51
C SER A 386 -16.33 -23.84 -7.93
N GLY A 387 -17.16 -23.08 -8.66
CA GLY A 387 -17.53 -23.36 -10.05
C GLY A 387 -16.56 -22.78 -11.09
N ASP A 388 -15.60 -21.97 -10.67
CA ASP A 388 -14.64 -21.37 -11.60
C ASP A 388 -13.60 -22.41 -12.03
N LYS A 389 -13.29 -22.43 -13.32
CA LYS A 389 -12.14 -23.18 -13.86
C LYS A 389 -10.86 -22.43 -13.52
N ALA A 390 -10.47 -22.39 -12.26
CA ALA A 390 -9.25 -21.73 -11.81
C ALA A 390 -8.04 -22.67 -11.94
N LYS A 391 -6.90 -22.11 -12.34
CA LYS A 391 -5.60 -22.78 -12.31
C LYS A 391 -4.75 -22.13 -11.23
N GLN A 392 -4.25 -22.94 -10.30
CA GLN A 392 -3.22 -22.45 -9.37
C GLN A 392 -1.88 -22.30 -10.09
N GLN A 393 -1.27 -21.15 -9.87
CA GLN A 393 0.09 -20.83 -10.27
C GLN A 393 1.00 -21.10 -9.08
N ALA A 394 1.32 -22.38 -8.89
CA ALA A 394 2.34 -22.82 -7.96
C ALA A 394 3.72 -22.81 -8.64
N ASP A 395 4.78 -22.87 -7.85
CA ASP A 395 6.16 -23.10 -8.31
C ASP A 395 6.74 -22.05 -9.28
N LEU A 396 6.14 -20.86 -9.34
CA LEU A 396 6.71 -19.71 -10.03
C LEU A 396 7.90 -19.19 -9.22
N ALA A 397 9.10 -19.62 -9.62
CA ALA A 397 10.35 -19.27 -8.99
C ALA A 397 10.46 -17.77 -8.71
N GLY A 398 10.77 -17.43 -7.46
CA GLY A 398 10.97 -16.06 -7.00
C GLY A 398 9.72 -15.32 -6.50
N LEU A 399 8.48 -15.81 -6.75
CA LEU A 399 7.29 -15.14 -6.22
C LEU A 399 7.16 -15.28 -4.69
N GLY A 400 7.38 -16.49 -4.16
CA GLY A 400 7.29 -16.77 -2.73
C GLY A 400 5.85 -16.91 -2.21
N PHE A 401 4.87 -17.00 -3.09
CA PHE A 401 3.47 -17.29 -2.78
C PHE A 401 2.78 -17.96 -3.99
N THR A 402 1.64 -18.59 -3.74
CA THR A 402 0.79 -19.23 -4.76
C THR A 402 -0.45 -18.37 -4.98
N PHE A 403 -0.91 -18.22 -6.21
CA PHE A 403 -2.16 -17.53 -6.54
C PHE A 403 -2.90 -18.25 -7.67
N SER A 404 -4.14 -17.86 -7.94
CA SER A 404 -5.00 -18.47 -8.94
C SER A 404 -5.22 -17.55 -10.15
N THR A 405 -5.33 -18.15 -11.33
CA THR A 405 -5.74 -17.48 -12.58
C THR A 405 -6.89 -18.24 -13.22
N PRO A 406 -7.58 -17.67 -14.24
CA PRO A 406 -8.46 -18.46 -15.09
C PRO A 406 -7.70 -19.63 -15.74
N GLY A 407 -8.42 -20.72 -16.03
CA GLY A 407 -7.83 -22.00 -16.40
C GLY A 407 -7.17 -22.00 -17.78
N ASP A 408 -7.54 -21.06 -18.64
CA ASP A 408 -6.94 -20.84 -19.95
C ASP A 408 -5.76 -19.86 -19.92
N TRP A 409 -5.43 -19.28 -18.75
CA TRP A 409 -4.29 -18.40 -18.61
C TRP A 409 -2.97 -19.15 -18.44
N THR A 410 -1.92 -18.55 -18.99
CA THR A 410 -0.54 -19.02 -18.82
C THR A 410 0.31 -17.91 -18.24
N CYS A 411 1.17 -18.25 -17.28
CA CYS A 411 2.15 -17.34 -16.70
C CYS A 411 3.54 -17.70 -17.22
N THR A 412 4.17 -16.77 -17.96
CA THR A 412 5.49 -16.95 -18.54
C THR A 412 6.45 -15.93 -17.95
N LYS A 413 7.62 -16.39 -17.46
CA LYS A 413 8.66 -15.50 -16.95
C LYS A 413 9.17 -14.58 -18.06
N ARG A 414 9.03 -13.26 -17.88
CA ARG A 414 9.52 -12.24 -18.81
C ARG A 414 10.95 -11.85 -18.51
N ASP A 415 11.20 -11.65 -17.22
CA ASP A 415 12.48 -11.13 -16.76
C ASP A 415 12.75 -11.47 -15.30
N GLN A 416 14.03 -11.46 -14.95
CA GLN A 416 14.49 -11.75 -13.59
C GLN A 416 15.84 -11.09 -13.36
N SER A 417 16.02 -10.57 -12.14
CA SER A 417 17.30 -10.15 -11.61
C SER A 417 17.51 -10.76 -10.23
N THR A 418 18.58 -10.36 -9.55
CA THR A 418 18.82 -10.71 -8.14
C THR A 418 17.79 -10.10 -7.18
N THR A 419 17.14 -8.99 -7.58
CA THR A 419 16.23 -8.23 -6.72
C THR A 419 14.77 -8.30 -7.17
N TYR A 420 14.46 -8.85 -8.35
CA TYR A 420 13.08 -9.01 -8.81
C TYR A 420 12.86 -10.19 -9.76
N VAL A 421 11.60 -10.59 -9.90
CA VAL A 421 11.10 -11.47 -10.95
C VAL A 421 9.82 -10.89 -11.55
N ASN A 422 9.64 -11.04 -12.86
CA ASN A 422 8.46 -10.59 -13.59
C ASN A 422 7.87 -11.75 -14.41
N TYR A 423 6.60 -12.08 -14.15
CA TYR A 423 5.82 -13.03 -14.94
C TYR A 423 4.71 -12.30 -15.69
N HIS A 424 4.57 -12.60 -16.98
CA HIS A 424 3.40 -12.21 -17.74
C HIS A 424 2.34 -13.32 -17.69
N CYS A 425 1.18 -13.02 -17.12
CA CYS A 425 0.06 -13.93 -16.95
C CYS A 425 -1.12 -13.46 -17.81
N GLY A 426 -1.63 -14.30 -18.70
CA GLY A 426 -2.77 -13.92 -19.54
C GLY A 426 -3.26 -15.03 -20.47
N SER A 427 -4.30 -14.70 -21.23
CA SER A 427 -4.87 -15.55 -22.28
C SER A 427 -4.89 -14.81 -23.62
N SER A 428 -4.34 -15.47 -24.64
CA SER A 428 -4.40 -14.96 -26.03
C SER A 428 -5.83 -14.95 -26.58
N LYS A 429 -6.72 -15.80 -26.07
CA LYS A 429 -8.12 -15.89 -26.51
C LYS A 429 -8.94 -14.68 -26.05
N THR A 430 -8.79 -14.30 -24.79
CA THR A 430 -9.54 -13.17 -24.21
C THR A 430 -8.82 -11.83 -24.37
N LYS A 431 -7.52 -11.86 -24.72
CA LYS A 431 -6.63 -10.68 -24.71
C LYS A 431 -6.60 -9.99 -23.34
N ALA A 432 -6.89 -10.74 -22.28
CA ALA A 432 -6.83 -10.28 -20.90
C ALA A 432 -5.61 -10.89 -20.21
N GLY A 433 -4.91 -10.06 -19.43
CA GLY A 433 -3.69 -10.47 -18.76
C GLY A 433 -2.85 -9.28 -18.34
N GLY A 434 -1.60 -9.56 -17.98
CA GLY A 434 -0.64 -8.53 -17.61
C GLY A 434 0.49 -9.10 -16.79
N ASP A 435 1.14 -8.26 -15.99
CA ASP A 435 2.36 -8.62 -15.28
C ASP A 435 2.10 -8.85 -13.79
N VAL A 436 2.77 -9.85 -13.23
CA VAL A 436 2.93 -10.09 -11.79
C VAL A 436 4.43 -9.97 -11.50
N ILE A 437 4.79 -8.90 -10.82
CA ILE A 437 6.17 -8.52 -10.52
C ILE A 437 6.38 -8.65 -9.02
N VAL A 438 7.40 -9.36 -8.60
CA VAL A 438 7.81 -9.44 -7.20
C VAL A 438 9.24 -8.94 -7.10
N ARG A 439 9.48 -8.01 -6.18
CA ARG A 439 10.81 -7.47 -5.91
C ARG A 439 11.09 -7.30 -4.44
N THR A 440 12.38 -7.26 -4.11
CA THR A 440 12.84 -6.90 -2.77
C THR A 440 12.62 -5.41 -2.56
N CYS A 441 11.96 -5.05 -1.46
CA CYS A 441 11.91 -3.66 -1.04
C CYS A 441 13.27 -3.24 -0.44
N GLY A 442 14.04 -4.18 0.10
CA GLY A 442 15.30 -3.92 0.82
C GLY A 442 15.06 -3.34 2.21
N GLU A 443 15.91 -3.64 3.18
CA GLU A 443 15.72 -3.24 4.57
C GLU A 443 16.36 -1.86 4.87
N PRO A 444 15.64 -0.94 5.54
CA PRO A 444 14.21 -0.99 5.85
C PRO A 444 13.32 -0.65 4.63
N CYS A 445 12.15 -1.28 4.55
CA CYS A 445 11.10 -0.87 3.61
C CYS A 445 10.24 0.24 4.25
N ASP A 446 10.85 1.39 4.46
CA ASP A 446 10.21 2.54 5.10
C ASP A 446 9.13 3.19 4.20
N PRO A 447 8.27 4.07 4.75
CA PRO A 447 7.23 4.74 3.98
C PRO A 447 7.74 5.55 2.78
N ALA A 448 8.91 6.20 2.87
CA ALA A 448 9.47 7.00 1.79
C ALA A 448 9.90 6.13 0.60
N LYS A 449 10.52 4.99 0.90
CA LYS A 449 10.88 3.96 -0.08
C LYS A 449 9.65 3.37 -0.75
N LYS A 450 8.60 3.08 0.02
CA LYS A 450 7.31 2.60 -0.51
C LYS A 450 6.65 3.62 -1.45
N ILE A 451 6.78 4.92 -1.16
CA ILE A 451 6.29 5.98 -2.05
C ILE A 451 7.10 5.99 -3.34
N LYS A 452 8.43 6.03 -3.25
CA LYS A 452 9.31 6.02 -4.44
C LYS A 452 9.04 4.81 -5.33
N MET A 453 9.01 3.61 -4.75
CA MET A 453 8.74 2.39 -5.49
C MET A 453 7.34 2.35 -6.12
N ARG A 454 6.36 3.07 -5.58
CA ARG A 454 5.01 3.18 -6.18
C ARG A 454 4.95 4.26 -7.26
N GLN A 455 5.71 5.34 -7.14
CA GLN A 455 5.87 6.35 -8.19
C GLN A 455 6.53 5.78 -9.44
N ASP A 456 7.37 4.75 -9.27
CA ASP A 456 7.98 4.00 -10.36
C ASP A 456 7.00 3.01 -11.04
N GLU A 457 5.74 2.93 -10.59
CA GLU A 457 4.74 2.03 -11.19
C GLU A 457 3.75 2.70 -12.13
N GLU A 458 3.52 2.00 -13.23
CA GLU A 458 2.48 2.29 -14.20
C GLU A 458 1.11 2.05 -13.56
N ALA A 459 0.25 3.07 -13.57
CA ALA A 459 -1.13 2.98 -13.10
C ALA A 459 -2.08 3.76 -14.00
N PHE A 460 -1.75 3.88 -15.28
CA PHE A 460 -2.60 4.46 -16.31
C PHE A 460 -2.98 5.92 -16.02
N GLY A 461 -2.13 6.65 -15.28
CA GLY A 461 -2.40 8.02 -14.83
C GLY A 461 -3.55 8.15 -13.83
N LEU A 462 -4.01 7.03 -13.26
CA LEU A 462 -5.12 6.99 -12.30
C LEU A 462 -4.65 7.38 -10.91
N GLN A 463 -5.61 7.84 -10.09
CA GLN A 463 -5.37 8.17 -8.69
C GLN A 463 -5.23 6.88 -7.87
N TRP A 464 -4.09 6.70 -7.19
CA TRP A 464 -3.92 5.59 -6.24
C TRP A 464 -4.97 5.65 -5.14
N VAL A 465 -5.48 4.48 -4.74
CA VAL A 465 -6.36 4.27 -3.58
C VAL A 465 -5.61 3.42 -2.57
N ARG A 466 -5.44 3.93 -1.34
CA ARG A 466 -4.85 3.16 -0.24
C ARG A 466 -5.95 2.40 0.48
N ASP A 467 -5.86 1.07 0.55
CA ASP A 467 -6.87 0.17 1.17
C ASP A 467 -6.55 -0.23 2.63
N GLY A 468 -5.87 0.66 3.36
CA GLY A 468 -5.34 0.38 4.69
C GLY A 468 -4.04 -0.42 4.66
N GLY A 469 -3.21 -0.22 5.69
CA GLY A 469 -1.93 -0.94 5.83
C GLY A 469 -0.94 -0.68 4.69
N ASN A 470 -0.54 -1.76 4.00
CA ASN A 470 0.62 -1.80 3.10
C ASN A 470 0.26 -2.03 1.62
N SER A 471 -0.95 -1.69 1.19
CA SER A 471 -1.38 -1.79 -0.21
C SER A 471 -1.95 -0.50 -0.79
N SER A 472 -1.90 -0.41 -2.11
CA SER A 472 -2.49 0.65 -2.92
C SER A 472 -2.92 0.07 -4.25
N TRP A 473 -4.02 0.56 -4.80
CA TRP A 473 -4.55 0.06 -6.06
C TRP A 473 -5.17 1.17 -6.91
N ALA A 474 -5.35 0.91 -8.19
CA ALA A 474 -6.01 1.80 -9.13
C ALA A 474 -6.79 0.99 -10.17
N GLU A 475 -7.99 1.45 -10.52
CA GLU A 475 -8.89 0.79 -11.49
C GLU A 475 -9.43 1.82 -12.49
N GLY A 476 -9.49 1.45 -13.76
CA GLY A 476 -10.12 2.26 -14.80
C GLY A 476 -10.80 1.42 -15.88
N LYS A 477 -11.99 1.84 -16.32
CA LYS A 477 -12.78 1.15 -17.36
C LYS A 477 -12.48 1.61 -18.79
N LYS A 478 -11.59 2.60 -18.96
CA LYS A 478 -11.19 3.19 -20.24
C LYS A 478 -9.68 3.39 -20.30
N VAL A 479 -8.94 2.35 -19.92
CA VAL A 479 -7.47 2.33 -19.94
C VAL A 479 -6.99 1.92 -21.32
N ALA A 480 -5.93 2.54 -21.83
CA ALA A 480 -5.30 2.11 -23.08
C ALA A 480 -4.73 0.69 -22.92
N VAL A 481 -5.17 -0.25 -23.75
CA VAL A 481 -4.74 -1.66 -23.67
C VAL A 481 -3.68 -1.97 -24.74
N PRO A 482 -2.72 -2.89 -24.48
CA PRO A 482 -1.66 -3.22 -25.45
C PRO A 482 -2.17 -3.74 -26.79
N SER A 483 -3.36 -4.34 -26.83
CA SER A 483 -3.98 -4.82 -28.08
C SER A 483 -4.50 -3.71 -28.99
N GLY A 484 -4.32 -2.44 -28.60
CA GLY A 484 -4.99 -1.29 -29.21
C GLY A 484 -6.39 -1.08 -28.63
N GLY A 485 -6.82 0.18 -28.57
CA GLY A 485 -8.13 0.59 -28.04
C GLY A 485 -8.13 0.88 -26.54
N THR A 486 -9.35 0.94 -25.97
CA THR A 486 -9.57 1.14 -24.53
C THR A 486 -10.26 -0.07 -23.92
N GLY A 487 -9.95 -0.35 -22.66
CA GLY A 487 -10.51 -1.47 -21.93
C GLY A 487 -10.45 -1.27 -20.43
N TYR A 488 -10.51 -2.38 -19.71
CA TYR A 488 -10.38 -2.40 -18.26
C TYR A 488 -8.91 -2.52 -17.87
N GLY A 489 -8.46 -1.68 -16.94
CA GLY A 489 -7.15 -1.74 -16.32
C GLY A 489 -7.27 -1.76 -14.81
N LEU A 490 -6.44 -2.57 -14.17
CA LEU A 490 -6.39 -2.73 -12.73
C LEU A 490 -4.93 -2.93 -12.31
N VAL A 491 -4.51 -2.19 -11.29
CA VAL A 491 -3.16 -2.28 -10.72
C VAL A 491 -3.25 -2.40 -9.22
N LEU A 492 -2.51 -3.35 -8.66
CA LEU A 492 -2.28 -3.52 -7.24
C LEU A 492 -0.78 -3.41 -6.94
N VAL A 493 -0.44 -2.57 -5.97
CA VAL A 493 0.87 -2.53 -5.33
C VAL A 493 0.69 -2.92 -3.87
N ARG A 494 1.40 -3.95 -3.41
CA ARG A 494 1.35 -4.39 -2.01
C ARG A 494 2.74 -4.72 -1.49
N TYR A 495 2.97 -4.43 -0.21
CA TYR A 495 4.18 -4.80 0.50
C TYR A 495 3.85 -5.82 1.59
N TRP A 496 4.68 -6.85 1.73
CA TRP A 496 4.47 -7.93 2.70
C TRP A 496 5.79 -8.44 3.28
N HIS A 497 5.68 -9.29 4.30
CA HIS A 497 6.78 -9.94 4.98
C HIS A 497 7.05 -11.30 4.32
N SER A 498 8.25 -11.54 3.79
CA SER A 498 8.60 -12.85 3.22
C SER A 498 8.65 -13.96 4.28
N LYS A 499 8.84 -13.58 5.55
CA LYS A 499 8.87 -14.47 6.71
C LYS A 499 7.90 -13.96 7.78
N PRO A 500 7.10 -14.83 8.41
CA PRO A 500 6.25 -14.45 9.55
C PRO A 500 7.07 -13.76 10.65
N GLY A 501 6.62 -12.57 11.09
CA GLY A 501 7.30 -11.76 12.11
C GLY A 501 8.58 -11.05 11.66
N GLY A 502 9.02 -11.23 10.40
CA GLY A 502 10.16 -10.52 9.83
C GLY A 502 9.85 -9.05 9.51
N PRO A 503 10.82 -8.28 9.02
CA PRO A 503 10.54 -6.96 8.46
C PRO A 503 9.75 -7.08 7.16
N MET A 504 9.12 -5.98 6.77
CA MET A 504 8.52 -5.88 5.44
C MET A 504 9.63 -5.74 4.41
N ASP A 505 9.82 -6.75 3.56
CA ASP A 505 10.99 -6.88 2.71
C ASP A 505 10.64 -7.16 1.24
N ARG A 506 9.35 -7.34 0.92
CA ARG A 506 8.87 -7.66 -0.42
C ARG A 506 7.81 -6.68 -0.90
N GLN A 507 7.81 -6.43 -2.20
CA GLN A 507 6.76 -5.72 -2.91
C GLN A 507 6.26 -6.58 -4.07
N VAL A 508 4.94 -6.60 -4.26
CA VAL A 508 4.27 -7.24 -5.39
C VAL A 508 3.56 -6.14 -6.12
N VAL A 509 3.74 -6.14 -7.43
CA VAL A 509 3.02 -5.28 -8.36
C VAL A 509 2.28 -6.18 -9.33
N VAL A 510 0.96 -6.07 -9.35
CA VAL A 510 0.10 -6.74 -10.32
C VAL A 510 -0.45 -5.65 -11.24
N ARG A 511 -0.22 -5.77 -12.54
CA ARG A 511 -0.72 -4.81 -13.55
C ARG A 511 -1.48 -5.58 -14.60
N LEU A 512 -2.79 -5.51 -14.58
CA LEU A 512 -3.66 -6.26 -15.47
C LEU A 512 -4.44 -5.32 -16.39
N THR A 513 -4.58 -5.74 -17.65
CA THR A 513 -5.39 -5.07 -18.66
C THR A 513 -6.16 -6.09 -19.50
N GLY A 514 -7.25 -5.65 -20.09
CA GLY A 514 -8.01 -6.48 -21.04
C GLY A 514 -9.32 -5.82 -21.48
N PRO A 515 -10.10 -6.49 -22.32
CA PRO A 515 -11.46 -6.04 -22.65
C PRO A 515 -12.33 -5.90 -21.41
N THR A 516 -13.29 -4.98 -21.42
CA THR A 516 -14.21 -4.75 -20.29
C THR A 516 -15.00 -6.01 -19.89
N SER A 517 -15.25 -6.91 -20.84
CA SER A 517 -15.88 -8.22 -20.57
C SER A 517 -15.03 -9.13 -19.67
N SER A 518 -13.72 -8.91 -19.59
CA SER A 518 -12.79 -9.67 -18.75
C SER A 518 -12.56 -9.05 -17.37
N ALA A 519 -13.22 -7.94 -17.04
CA ALA A 519 -13.01 -7.21 -15.77
C ALA A 519 -13.13 -8.11 -14.53
N LYS A 520 -14.11 -9.01 -14.51
CA LYS A 520 -14.28 -9.97 -13.40
C LYS A 520 -13.09 -10.91 -13.26
N ASP A 521 -12.54 -11.41 -14.36
CA ASP A 521 -11.38 -12.31 -14.31
C ASP A 521 -10.13 -11.59 -13.79
N LEU A 522 -9.93 -10.32 -14.20
CA LEU A 522 -8.84 -9.50 -13.71
C LEU A 522 -8.96 -9.25 -12.19
N GLN A 523 -10.16 -8.92 -11.72
CA GLN A 523 -10.45 -8.77 -10.28
C GLN A 523 -10.22 -10.06 -9.48
N LYS A 524 -10.58 -11.22 -10.04
CA LYS A 524 -10.35 -12.53 -9.41
C LYS A 524 -8.87 -12.81 -9.21
N VAL A 525 -8.04 -12.54 -10.23
CA VAL A 525 -6.58 -12.70 -10.16
C VAL A 525 -5.99 -11.79 -9.09
N GLU A 526 -6.33 -10.50 -9.09
CA GLU A 526 -5.81 -9.58 -8.08
C GLU A 526 -6.25 -9.93 -6.66
N ASN A 527 -7.51 -10.30 -6.45
CA ASN A 527 -7.98 -10.80 -5.16
C ASN A 527 -7.16 -12.00 -4.71
N SER A 528 -6.87 -12.95 -5.62
CA SER A 528 -6.05 -14.10 -5.28
C SER A 528 -4.61 -13.73 -4.89
N VAL A 529 -3.99 -12.75 -5.56
CA VAL A 529 -2.63 -12.29 -5.20
C VAL A 529 -2.66 -11.52 -3.87
N ARG A 530 -3.65 -10.65 -3.67
CA ARG A 530 -3.84 -9.89 -2.44
C ARG A 530 -4.05 -10.81 -1.24
N ASP A 531 -4.89 -11.84 -1.38
CA ASP A 531 -5.15 -12.82 -0.32
C ASP A 531 -3.92 -13.69 -0.03
N ALA A 532 -3.08 -13.98 -1.03
CA ALA A 532 -1.84 -14.75 -0.87
C ALA A 532 -0.66 -13.96 -0.26
N THR A 533 -0.78 -12.63 -0.15
CA THR A 533 0.29 -11.74 0.34
C THR A 533 -0.16 -10.92 1.54
N GLN A 534 -1.06 -11.49 2.37
CA GLN A 534 -1.57 -10.84 3.57
C GLN A 534 -0.58 -10.82 4.73
#